data_AF-A0A355S940-F1
#
_entry.id   AF-A0A355S940-F1
#
_cell.length_a   1.000
_cell.length_b   1.000
_cell.length_c   1.000
_cell.angle_alpha   90.00
_cell.angle_beta   90.00
_cell.angle_gamma   90.00
#
_symmetry.space_group_name_H-M   'P 1'
#
loop_
_entity.id
_entity.type
_entity.pdbx_description
1 polymer ?
#
loop_
_entity_poly.entity_id
_entity_poly.type
_entity_poly.pdbx_seq_one_letter_code
_entity_poly.pdbx_strand_id
1 'polypeptide(L)'
;MAGLFGLLVLLTPLGGKVKAGLGEIFGQRSAPVQRNHEGDVLIKTPPDRPLSPLEVDPDPQFPRGVLRPPSGTDIRSLSKGINLKVEFDSEEGDLASLERNDEDSYLAEYSLKVRMPRPATSLSEVALTSPHLIEVFPGLREMIPQGNLSAWYRQLYANKTARVKSDIGRLGEILSRHNFYDCETILNLRSESTGQR
;
A
#
# COMPACT_ATOMS: atom_id res chain seq x y z
N MET A 1 17.31 -44.56 -27.38
CA MET A 1 16.77 -44.95 -26.07
C MET A 1 16.18 -43.70 -25.45
N ALA A 2 14.86 -43.57 -25.49
CA ALA A 2 14.14 -42.40 -24.99
C ALA A 2 14.14 -42.42 -23.45
N GLY A 3 14.73 -41.39 -22.84
CA GLY A 3 14.78 -41.21 -21.39
C GLY A 3 13.85 -40.08 -20.97
N LEU A 4 12.81 -40.45 -20.22
CA LEU A 4 11.77 -39.57 -19.67
C LEU A 4 12.39 -38.66 -18.59
N PHE A 5 12.46 -37.35 -18.82
CA PHE A 5 12.85 -36.37 -17.81
C PHE A 5 11.65 -36.03 -16.92
N GLY A 6 11.76 -36.30 -15.62
CA GLY A 6 10.76 -35.94 -14.62
C GLY A 6 11.14 -34.63 -13.93
N LEU A 7 10.44 -33.54 -14.23
CA LEU A 7 10.46 -32.28 -13.49
C LEU A 7 9.41 -32.37 -12.37
N LEU A 8 9.84 -32.47 -11.11
CA LEU A 8 8.91 -32.48 -9.97
C LEU A 8 8.60 -31.03 -9.56
N VAL A 9 7.64 -30.41 -10.25
CA VAL A 9 7.03 -29.16 -9.78
C VAL A 9 5.95 -29.52 -8.77
N LEU A 10 6.19 -29.24 -7.48
CA LEU A 10 5.12 -29.23 -6.48
C LEU A 10 4.28 -27.96 -6.69
N LEU A 11 3.42 -28.00 -7.71
CA LEU A 11 2.38 -26.99 -7.93
C LEU A 11 1.49 -26.97 -6.69
N THR A 12 1.53 -25.87 -5.94
CA THR A 12 0.49 -25.58 -4.96
C THR A 12 -0.83 -25.40 -5.72
N PRO A 13 -1.96 -25.96 -5.24
CA PRO A 13 -3.22 -25.79 -5.93
C PRO A 13 -3.63 -24.32 -5.80
N LEU A 14 -3.68 -23.62 -6.94
CA LEU A 14 -4.43 -22.38 -7.04
C LEU A 14 -5.83 -22.63 -6.46
N GLY A 15 -6.19 -21.86 -5.43
CA GLY A 15 -7.47 -21.96 -4.75
C GLY A 15 -8.64 -21.79 -5.73
N GLY A 16 -9.51 -22.79 -5.78
CA GLY A 16 -10.71 -22.76 -6.62
C GLY A 16 -11.58 -23.99 -6.39
N LYS A 17 -12.27 -24.03 -5.24
CA LYS A 17 -13.47 -24.84 -4.92
C LYS A 17 -13.69 -26.12 -5.76
N VAL A 18 -13.22 -27.27 -5.29
CA VAL A 18 -13.83 -28.57 -5.61
C VAL A 18 -13.86 -29.42 -4.34
N LYS A 19 -15.04 -29.51 -3.75
CA LYS A 19 -15.36 -30.27 -2.55
C LYS A 19 -16.18 -31.49 -2.99
N ALA A 20 -15.53 -32.63 -3.22
CA ALA A 20 -16.07 -33.99 -3.10
C ALA A 20 -15.15 -34.98 -3.84
N GLY A 21 -14.64 -36.00 -3.14
CA GLY A 21 -14.16 -37.23 -3.79
C GLY A 21 -12.66 -37.53 -3.67
N LEU A 22 -12.10 -37.58 -2.47
CA LEU A 22 -10.79 -38.22 -2.20
C LEU A 22 -10.84 -39.08 -0.92
N GLY A 23 -11.92 -39.85 -0.78
CA GLY A 23 -12.17 -40.72 0.37
C GLY A 23 -11.66 -42.17 0.23
N GLU A 24 -11.02 -42.56 -0.89
CA GLU A 24 -10.81 -43.99 -1.20
C GLU A 24 -9.36 -44.43 -1.50
N ILE A 25 -8.33 -43.62 -1.20
CA ILE A 25 -6.93 -44.00 -1.48
C ILE A 25 -6.03 -43.98 -0.22
N PHE A 26 -6.61 -44.15 0.97
CA PHE A 26 -5.85 -44.46 2.18
C PHE A 26 -6.22 -45.86 2.69
N GLY A 27 -5.95 -46.85 1.83
CA GLY A 27 -6.01 -48.27 2.16
C GLY A 27 -4.61 -48.89 2.15
N GLN A 28 -4.16 -49.31 3.32
CA GLN A 28 -3.18 -50.40 3.55
C GLN A 28 -1.69 -50.15 3.26
N ARG A 29 -0.89 -49.90 4.31
CA ARG A 29 -0.10 -50.92 5.04
C ARG A 29 0.88 -50.25 6.01
N SER A 30 0.64 -50.44 7.30
CA SER A 30 1.65 -50.27 8.34
C SER A 30 2.56 -51.51 8.35
N ALA A 31 3.88 -51.31 8.26
CA ALA A 31 4.86 -52.35 8.55
C ALA A 31 5.87 -51.80 9.59
N PRO A 32 6.24 -52.60 10.62
CA PRO A 32 7.02 -52.11 11.75
C PRO A 32 8.51 -52.00 11.39
N VAL A 33 9.12 -50.86 11.70
CA VAL A 33 10.57 -50.67 11.61
C VAL A 33 11.22 -51.29 12.85
N GLN A 34 11.89 -52.44 12.67
CA GLN A 34 12.84 -52.99 13.64
C GLN A 34 14.10 -52.11 13.65
N ARG A 35 14.44 -51.58 14.83
CA ARG A 35 15.78 -51.04 15.11
C ARG A 35 16.74 -52.21 15.33
N ASN A 36 17.82 -52.27 14.56
CA ASN A 36 18.99 -53.10 14.86
C ASN A 36 20.28 -52.29 14.62
N HIS A 37 21.30 -52.71 15.35
CA HIS A 37 22.45 -51.98 15.87
C HIS A 37 23.48 -51.43 14.87
N GLU A 38 24.14 -50.37 15.38
CA GLU A 38 25.51 -49.91 15.17
C GLU A 38 26.43 -50.79 14.30
N GLY A 39 26.95 -50.16 13.25
CA GLY A 39 28.18 -50.55 12.57
C GLY A 39 28.79 -49.31 11.94
N ASP A 40 30.01 -48.97 12.34
CA ASP A 40 30.83 -47.89 11.77
C ASP A 40 30.84 -47.95 10.24
N VAL A 41 30.18 -47.00 9.58
CA VAL A 41 30.37 -46.76 8.15
C VAL A 41 31.35 -45.61 8.01
N LEU A 42 32.60 -45.98 7.80
CA LEU A 42 33.67 -45.14 7.28
C LEU A 42 33.13 -44.30 6.10
N ILE A 43 32.92 -42.99 6.31
CA ILE A 43 32.56 -42.05 5.25
C ILE A 43 33.77 -41.93 4.33
N LYS A 44 33.79 -42.74 3.27
CA LYS A 44 34.69 -42.51 2.14
C LYS A 44 34.15 -41.27 1.42
N THR A 45 34.84 -40.15 1.55
CA THR A 45 34.62 -38.96 0.72
C THR A 45 34.60 -39.39 -0.75
N PRO A 46 33.51 -39.16 -1.51
CA PRO A 46 33.49 -39.46 -2.93
C PRO A 46 34.57 -38.64 -3.63
N PRO A 47 35.29 -39.20 -4.62
CA PRO A 47 36.29 -38.45 -5.37
C PRO A 47 35.64 -37.27 -6.11
N ASP A 48 36.34 -36.15 -6.21
CA ASP A 48 35.98 -34.95 -6.98
C ASP A 48 35.64 -35.32 -8.42
N ARG A 49 34.37 -35.64 -8.68
CA ARG A 49 33.84 -35.82 -10.02
C ARG A 49 33.36 -34.44 -10.48
N PRO A 50 33.78 -33.96 -11.66
CA PRO A 50 33.22 -32.74 -12.21
C PRO A 50 31.70 -32.93 -12.38
N LEU A 51 30.93 -32.03 -11.76
CA LEU A 51 29.47 -32.01 -11.81
C LEU A 51 29.00 -31.94 -13.28
N SER A 52 28.04 -32.78 -13.63
CA SER A 52 27.38 -32.81 -14.93
C SER A 52 26.57 -31.53 -15.18
N PRO A 53 26.27 -31.15 -16.44
CA PRO A 53 25.58 -29.89 -16.76
C PRO A 53 24.17 -29.71 -16.16
N LEU A 54 23.59 -30.76 -15.59
CA LEU A 54 22.30 -30.72 -14.87
C LEU A 54 22.46 -30.43 -13.36
N GLU A 55 23.69 -30.44 -12.86
CA GLU A 55 24.05 -30.20 -11.45
C GLU A 55 24.52 -28.75 -11.21
N VAL A 56 24.60 -27.92 -12.25
CA VAL A 56 24.98 -26.51 -12.17
C VAL A 56 23.92 -25.67 -12.86
N ASP A 57 22.71 -25.61 -12.28
CA ASP A 57 21.79 -24.54 -12.63
C ASP A 57 22.38 -23.22 -12.10
N PRO A 58 22.43 -22.15 -12.92
CA PRO A 58 22.89 -20.85 -12.44
C PRO A 58 21.95 -20.37 -11.33
N ASP A 59 22.51 -20.05 -10.17
CA ASP A 59 21.74 -19.53 -9.03
C ASP A 59 20.97 -18.27 -9.47
N PRO A 60 19.63 -18.29 -9.47
CA PRO A 60 18.85 -17.14 -9.89
C PRO A 60 19.09 -15.97 -8.94
N GLN A 61 19.69 -14.91 -9.45
CA GLN A 61 19.88 -13.68 -8.69
C GLN A 61 18.53 -12.97 -8.52
N PHE A 62 17.89 -13.14 -7.37
CA PHE A 62 16.78 -12.29 -6.97
C PHE A 62 17.25 -10.84 -6.87
N PRO A 63 16.44 -9.86 -7.27
CA PRO A 63 16.82 -8.44 -7.20
C PRO A 63 16.87 -7.97 -5.74
N ARG A 64 17.98 -8.26 -5.06
CA ARG A 64 18.18 -7.92 -3.64
C ARG A 64 18.24 -6.40 -3.44
N GLY A 65 17.64 -5.96 -2.35
CA GLY A 65 17.71 -4.59 -1.85
C GLY A 65 16.62 -3.66 -2.38
N VAL A 66 16.75 -2.41 -1.96
CA VAL A 66 15.70 -1.41 -2.13
C VAL A 66 15.69 -0.84 -3.55
N LEU A 67 14.69 -1.21 -4.35
CA LEU A 67 14.37 -0.50 -5.58
C LEU A 67 13.65 0.81 -5.24
N ARG A 68 14.41 1.91 -5.34
CA ARG A 68 13.85 3.26 -5.36
C ARG A 68 13.58 3.67 -6.79
N PRO A 69 12.44 4.30 -7.10
CA PRO A 69 12.22 4.85 -8.43
C PRO A 69 13.33 5.85 -8.79
N PRO A 70 13.69 5.97 -10.09
CA PRO A 70 14.76 6.85 -10.55
C PRO A 70 14.61 8.27 -10.01
N SER A 71 15.73 8.87 -9.60
CA SER A 71 15.78 10.17 -8.91
C SER A 71 15.06 11.25 -9.73
N GLY A 72 14.12 11.94 -9.07
CA GLY A 72 13.32 13.02 -9.65
C GLY A 72 11.84 12.69 -9.86
N THR A 73 11.43 11.41 -9.79
CA THR A 73 10.03 11.00 -9.97
C THR A 73 9.60 9.95 -8.93
N ASP A 74 9.80 10.23 -7.64
CA ASP A 74 9.42 9.32 -6.53
C ASP A 74 7.97 9.53 -6.05
N ILE A 75 7.10 9.87 -7.00
CA ILE A 75 5.69 10.08 -6.74
C ILE A 75 4.91 9.50 -7.91
N ARG A 76 4.42 8.27 -7.77
CA ARG A 76 3.29 7.86 -8.59
C ARG A 76 2.09 8.69 -8.11
N SER A 77 1.76 9.73 -8.87
CA SER A 77 0.55 10.50 -8.63
C SER A 77 -0.63 9.62 -9.02
N LEU A 78 -1.39 9.14 -8.03
CA LEU A 78 -2.66 8.48 -8.32
C LEU A 78 -3.58 9.49 -9.02
N SER A 79 -4.57 9.02 -9.79
CA SER A 79 -5.55 9.87 -10.48
C SER A 79 -6.29 10.85 -9.54
N LYS A 80 -6.26 10.59 -8.23
CA LYS A 80 -6.83 11.42 -7.17
C LYS A 80 -5.88 12.52 -6.64
N GLY A 81 -4.66 12.64 -7.18
CA GLY A 81 -3.65 13.58 -6.71
C GLY A 81 -3.05 13.16 -5.36
N ILE A 82 -2.92 11.86 -5.10
CA ILE A 82 -2.19 11.34 -3.94
C ILE A 82 -0.77 11.04 -4.38
N ASN A 83 0.19 11.53 -3.59
CA ASN A 83 1.59 11.28 -3.82
C ASN A 83 2.00 10.00 -3.10
N LEU A 84 2.20 8.90 -3.82
CA LEU A 84 2.63 7.63 -3.24
C LEU A 84 4.14 7.46 -3.41
N LYS A 85 4.85 7.37 -2.28
CA LYS A 85 6.24 6.87 -2.23
C LYS A 85 6.16 5.34 -2.25
N VAL A 86 6.81 4.73 -3.23
CA VAL A 86 6.86 3.26 -3.36
C VAL A 86 8.31 2.84 -3.21
N GLU A 87 8.57 2.02 -2.20
CA GLU A 87 9.86 1.44 -1.92
C GLU A 87 9.64 -0.08 -1.97
N PHE A 88 10.37 -0.77 -2.85
CA PHE A 88 10.33 -2.22 -2.91
C PHE A 88 11.64 -2.72 -2.31
N ASP A 89 11.55 -3.39 -1.17
CA ASP A 89 12.68 -4.06 -0.55
C ASP A 89 12.49 -5.57 -0.68
N SER A 90 13.57 -6.29 -0.99
CA SER A 90 13.52 -7.74 -1.04
C SER A 90 14.77 -8.34 -0.43
N GLU A 91 14.52 -9.30 0.46
CA GLU A 91 15.51 -10.02 1.22
C GLU A 91 15.33 -11.52 1.00
N GLU A 92 16.40 -12.27 1.25
CA GLU A 92 16.37 -13.73 1.15
C GLU A 92 15.70 -14.30 2.40
N GLY A 93 14.53 -14.93 2.21
CA GLY A 93 13.75 -15.55 3.28
C GLY A 93 14.03 -17.04 3.45
N ASP A 94 13.24 -17.66 4.31
CA ASP A 94 13.32 -19.08 4.65
C ASP A 94 12.51 -19.96 3.67
N LEU A 95 12.26 -21.22 4.04
CA LEU A 95 11.40 -22.11 3.25
C LEU A 95 10.05 -21.47 2.91
N ALA A 96 9.64 -21.53 1.64
CA ALA A 96 8.37 -20.96 1.17
C ALA A 96 7.12 -21.45 1.91
N SER A 97 7.19 -22.64 2.52
CA SER A 97 6.11 -23.17 3.37
C SER A 97 6.01 -22.45 4.72
N LEU A 98 7.12 -21.93 5.25
CA LEU A 98 7.16 -21.13 6.47
C LEU A 98 6.73 -19.70 6.16
N GLU A 99 7.36 -19.08 5.16
CA GLU A 99 7.05 -17.71 4.74
C GLU A 99 5.57 -17.52 4.39
N ARG A 100 4.93 -18.48 3.70
CA ARG A 100 3.49 -18.41 3.39
C ARG A 100 2.59 -18.27 4.64
N ASN A 101 3.02 -18.76 5.79
CA ASN A 101 2.24 -18.67 7.03
C ASN A 101 2.60 -17.43 7.86
N ASP A 102 3.64 -16.70 7.47
CA ASP A 102 4.01 -15.41 8.07
C ASP A 102 3.33 -14.28 7.29
N GLU A 103 2.50 -13.49 7.97
CA GLU A 103 1.78 -12.37 7.36
C GLU A 103 2.73 -11.21 6.97
N ASP A 104 3.89 -11.11 7.63
CA ASP A 104 4.87 -10.05 7.39
C ASP A 104 5.81 -10.37 6.22
N SER A 105 5.90 -11.64 5.79
CA SER A 105 6.73 -12.09 4.65
C SER A 105 6.34 -11.45 3.31
N TYR A 106 5.11 -10.93 3.22
CA TYR A 106 4.58 -10.26 2.03
C TYR A 106 3.71 -9.05 2.40
N LEU A 107 4.32 -8.09 3.10
CA LEU A 107 3.66 -6.89 3.59
C LEU A 107 3.82 -5.69 2.65
N ALA A 108 2.73 -4.96 2.41
CA ALA A 108 2.74 -3.65 1.77
C ALA A 108 2.12 -2.61 2.70
N GLU A 109 2.93 -1.64 3.15
CA GLU A 109 2.46 -0.58 4.03
C GLU A 109 1.98 0.64 3.24
N TYR A 110 0.81 1.16 3.61
CA TYR A 110 0.26 2.40 3.08
C TYR A 110 -0.03 3.39 4.21
N SER A 111 0.55 4.59 4.11
CA SER A 111 0.33 5.67 5.06
C SER A 111 -0.09 6.95 4.35
N LEU A 112 -1.30 7.44 4.66
CA LEU A 112 -1.81 8.71 4.16
C LEU A 112 -1.65 9.81 5.20
N LYS A 113 -0.85 10.84 4.88
CA LYS A 113 -0.69 12.04 5.71
C LYS A 113 -1.47 13.20 5.10
N VAL A 114 -2.47 13.70 5.83
CA VAL A 114 -3.31 14.84 5.42
C VAL A 114 -3.08 16.01 6.38
N ARG A 115 -2.85 17.21 5.84
CA ARG A 115 -2.74 18.44 6.64
C ARG A 115 -4.08 19.15 6.64
N MET A 116 -4.57 19.56 7.81
CA MET A 116 -5.80 20.34 7.88
C MET A 116 -5.51 21.78 7.48
N PRO A 117 -6.28 22.38 6.55
CA PRO A 117 -6.09 23.76 6.17
C PRO A 117 -6.57 24.70 7.28
N ARG A 118 -5.91 25.85 7.37
CA ARG A 118 -6.36 26.99 8.18
C ARG A 118 -7.27 27.85 7.30
N PRO A 119 -8.38 28.38 7.83
CA PRO A 119 -9.22 29.31 7.08
C PRO A 119 -8.50 30.64 6.84
N ALA A 120 -8.73 31.22 5.65
CA ALA A 120 -8.37 32.59 5.37
C ALA A 120 -9.24 33.56 6.19
N THR A 121 -8.60 34.52 6.87
CA THR A 121 -9.30 35.53 7.70
C THR A 121 -8.94 36.96 7.33
N SER A 122 -7.97 37.16 6.44
CA SER A 122 -7.57 38.48 5.97
C SER A 122 -7.92 38.69 4.51
N LEU A 123 -8.02 39.95 4.11
CA LEU A 123 -8.28 40.34 2.72
C LEU A 123 -7.19 39.81 1.78
N SER A 124 -5.92 39.92 2.18
CA SER A 124 -4.78 39.47 1.38
C SER A 124 -4.77 37.96 1.17
N GLU A 125 -5.17 37.18 2.19
CA GLU A 125 -5.29 35.73 2.09
C GLU A 125 -6.41 35.32 1.13
N VAL A 126 -7.60 35.92 1.25
CA VAL A 126 -8.72 35.63 0.33
C VAL A 126 -8.38 36.01 -1.11
N ALA A 127 -7.61 37.08 -1.31
CA ALA A 127 -7.17 37.51 -2.63
C ALA A 127 -6.20 36.55 -3.32
N LEU A 128 -5.52 35.65 -2.59
CA LEU A 128 -4.63 34.63 -3.19
C LEU A 128 -5.40 33.66 -4.09
N THR A 129 -6.59 33.27 -3.64
CA THR A 129 -7.44 32.31 -4.37
C THR A 129 -8.42 33.02 -5.30
N SER A 130 -8.82 34.25 -4.98
CA SER A 130 -9.82 35.00 -5.77
C SER A 130 -9.48 36.50 -5.84
N PRO A 131 -8.54 36.91 -6.72
CA PRO A 131 -8.02 38.28 -6.76
C PRO A 131 -9.09 39.33 -7.11
N HIS A 132 -10.01 39.00 -8.01
CA HIS A 132 -11.06 39.92 -8.48
C HIS A 132 -12.28 40.00 -7.54
N LEU A 133 -12.36 39.15 -6.50
CA LEU A 133 -13.53 39.09 -5.62
C LEU A 133 -13.83 40.44 -4.96
N ILE A 134 -12.77 41.14 -4.57
CA ILE A 134 -12.84 42.42 -3.88
C ILE A 134 -13.21 43.57 -4.83
N GLU A 135 -12.88 43.43 -6.13
CA GLU A 135 -13.25 44.40 -7.16
C GLU A 135 -14.75 44.33 -7.47
N VAL A 136 -15.29 43.10 -7.54
CA VAL A 136 -16.71 42.84 -7.80
C VAL A 136 -17.57 43.21 -6.59
N PHE A 137 -17.10 42.95 -5.37
CA PHE A 137 -17.83 43.24 -4.14
C PHE A 137 -17.01 44.15 -3.21
N PRO A 138 -16.99 45.48 -3.46
CA PRO A 138 -16.17 46.41 -2.69
C PRO A 138 -16.53 46.44 -1.20
N GLY A 139 -17.80 46.15 -0.83
CA GLY A 139 -18.24 46.05 0.56
C GLY A 139 -17.53 44.94 1.36
N LEU A 140 -16.98 43.92 0.69
CA LEU A 140 -16.21 42.86 1.36
C LEU A 140 -14.91 43.39 1.98
N ARG A 141 -14.37 44.52 1.50
CA ARG A 141 -13.15 45.13 2.07
C ARG A 141 -13.29 45.45 3.54
N GLU A 142 -14.47 45.93 3.93
CA GLU A 142 -14.79 46.32 5.31
C GLU A 142 -15.29 45.12 6.12
N MET A 143 -16.01 44.20 5.47
CA MET A 143 -16.67 43.07 6.15
C MET A 143 -15.72 41.91 6.47
N ILE A 144 -14.74 41.58 5.60
CA ILE A 144 -13.85 40.43 5.83
C ILE A 144 -13.03 40.57 7.13
N PRO A 145 -12.36 41.72 7.41
CA PRO A 145 -11.57 41.88 8.63
C PRO A 145 -12.39 41.77 9.93
N GLN A 146 -13.69 42.08 9.87
CA GLN A 146 -14.62 42.01 10.99
C GLN A 146 -15.40 40.68 11.02
N GLY A 147 -15.27 39.87 9.97
CA GLY A 147 -15.97 38.62 9.80
C GLY A 147 -15.50 37.58 10.81
N ASN A 148 -16.46 36.95 11.48
CA ASN A 148 -16.15 35.87 12.42
C ASN A 148 -16.08 34.54 11.67
N LEU A 149 -15.10 33.70 11.98
CA LEU A 149 -14.99 32.37 11.41
C LEU A 149 -16.25 31.55 11.74
N SER A 150 -16.89 31.01 10.71
CA SER A 150 -18.07 30.19 10.87
C SER A 150 -17.72 28.81 11.39
N ALA A 151 -18.50 28.29 12.35
CA ALA A 151 -18.34 26.93 12.86
C ALA A 151 -18.48 25.87 11.76
N TRP A 152 -19.23 26.19 10.69
CA TRP A 152 -19.40 25.35 9.51
C TRP A 152 -18.10 25.01 8.80
N TYR A 153 -17.08 25.89 8.83
CA TYR A 153 -15.78 25.60 8.24
C TYR A 153 -15.11 24.39 8.92
N ARG A 154 -15.07 24.40 10.25
CA ARG A 154 -14.50 23.29 11.03
C ARG A 154 -15.33 22.03 10.86
N GLN A 155 -16.66 22.15 10.81
CA GLN A 155 -17.55 21.01 10.58
C GLN A 155 -17.33 20.39 9.20
N LEU A 156 -17.14 21.19 8.16
CA LEU A 156 -16.85 20.73 6.80
C LEU A 156 -15.60 19.84 6.79
N TYR A 157 -14.49 20.33 7.36
CA TYR A 157 -13.24 19.57 7.39
C TYR A 157 -13.28 18.38 8.37
N ALA A 158 -14.06 18.44 9.44
CA ALA A 158 -14.33 17.29 10.30
C ALA A 158 -15.04 16.17 9.50
N ASN A 159 -16.07 16.51 8.74
CA ASN A 159 -16.81 15.56 7.90
C ASN A 159 -15.92 14.98 6.79
N LYS A 160 -15.11 15.81 6.12
CA LYS A 160 -14.16 15.35 5.10
C LYS A 160 -13.12 14.41 5.67
N THR A 161 -12.58 14.72 6.85
CA THR A 161 -11.61 13.86 7.54
C THR A 161 -12.24 12.53 7.95
N ALA A 162 -13.48 12.55 8.46
CA ALA A 162 -14.21 11.33 8.78
C ALA A 162 -14.41 10.44 7.55
N ARG A 163 -14.74 11.03 6.40
CA ARG A 163 -14.85 10.31 5.12
C ARG A 163 -13.51 9.76 4.64
N VAL A 164 -12.44 10.56 4.68
CA VAL A 164 -11.08 10.08 4.34
C VAL A 164 -10.70 8.90 5.24
N LYS A 165 -11.03 8.95 6.54
CA LYS A 165 -10.77 7.86 7.47
C LYS A 165 -11.57 6.60 7.13
N SER A 166 -12.85 6.71 6.73
CA SER A 166 -13.66 5.54 6.35
C SER A 166 -13.22 4.90 5.03
N ASP A 167 -12.58 5.69 4.16
CA ASP A 167 -12.23 5.29 2.79
C ASP A 167 -10.72 4.99 2.64
N ILE A 168 -9.92 5.09 3.71
CA ILE A 168 -8.45 4.98 3.64
C ILE A 168 -7.96 3.64 3.10
N GLY A 169 -8.70 2.55 3.34
CA GLY A 169 -8.41 1.22 2.79
C GLY A 169 -8.85 1.04 1.34
N ARG A 170 -9.62 1.99 0.78
CA ARG A 170 -10.15 1.96 -0.60
C ARG A 170 -9.58 3.13 -1.40
N LEU A 171 -8.34 2.98 -1.86
CA LEU A 171 -7.60 4.01 -2.61
C LEU A 171 -8.35 4.60 -3.82
N GLY A 172 -9.26 3.83 -4.44
CA GLY A 172 -10.08 4.32 -5.56
C GLY A 172 -11.22 5.27 -5.15
N GLU A 173 -11.71 5.16 -3.92
CA GLU A 173 -12.90 5.85 -3.41
C GLU A 173 -12.56 7.07 -2.55
N ILE A 174 -11.32 7.15 -2.08
CA ILE A 174 -10.85 8.25 -1.25
C ILE A 174 -10.99 9.61 -1.97
N LEU A 175 -11.28 10.65 -1.19
CA LEU A 175 -11.36 12.01 -1.70
C LEU A 175 -10.05 12.42 -2.39
N SER A 176 -10.18 13.04 -3.56
CA SER A 176 -9.05 13.63 -4.25
C SER A 176 -8.52 14.84 -3.49
N ARG A 177 -7.26 15.21 -3.76
CA ARG A 177 -6.65 16.43 -3.20
C ARG A 177 -7.51 17.67 -3.49
N HIS A 178 -8.01 17.82 -4.72
CA HIS A 178 -8.86 18.94 -5.12
C HIS A 178 -10.18 18.98 -4.36
N ASN A 179 -10.77 17.82 -4.08
CA ASN A 179 -12.03 17.76 -3.34
C ASN A 179 -11.81 17.93 -1.84
N PHE A 180 -10.65 17.54 -1.30
CA PHE A 180 -10.35 17.76 0.10
C PHE A 180 -10.11 19.25 0.38
N TYR A 181 -9.29 19.92 -0.45
CA TYR A 181 -8.92 21.34 -0.32
C TYR A 181 -9.70 22.27 -1.27
N ASP A 182 -11.04 22.15 -1.28
CA ASP A 182 -11.91 22.93 -2.17
C ASP A 182 -12.35 24.29 -1.58
N CYS A 183 -12.22 24.48 -0.26
CA CYS A 183 -12.82 25.58 0.46
C CYS A 183 -11.76 26.33 1.27
N GLU A 184 -11.54 27.59 0.90
CA GLU A 184 -10.57 28.49 1.51
C GLU A 184 -11.02 28.96 2.90
N THR A 185 -12.26 29.44 3.02
CA THR A 185 -12.82 29.96 4.27
C THR A 185 -14.34 30.02 4.25
N ILE A 186 -14.96 30.03 5.42
CA ILE A 186 -16.39 30.35 5.61
C ILE A 186 -16.48 31.37 6.74
N LEU A 187 -16.82 32.60 6.41
CA LEU A 187 -16.94 33.71 7.36
C LEU A 187 -18.41 34.09 7.52
N ASN A 188 -18.81 34.40 8.75
CA ASN A 188 -20.07 35.07 9.04
C ASN A 188 -19.82 36.57 8.91
N LEU A 189 -20.33 37.16 7.83
CA LEU A 189 -20.15 38.58 7.54
C LEU A 189 -21.37 39.39 8.00
N ARG A 190 -21.14 40.66 8.33
CA ARG A 190 -22.19 41.63 8.60
C ARG A 190 -21.73 43.00 8.11
N SER A 191 -22.60 43.71 7.40
CA SER A 191 -22.38 45.09 7.01
C SER A 191 -22.72 46.00 8.18
N GLU A 192 -21.77 46.82 8.62
CA GLU A 192 -22.01 47.82 9.68
C GLU A 192 -22.88 48.98 9.19
N SER A 193 -22.77 49.35 7.90
CA SER A 193 -23.53 50.46 7.31
C SER A 193 -25.01 50.14 7.10
N THR A 194 -25.33 48.91 6.70
CA THR A 194 -26.72 48.51 6.37
C THR A 194 -27.31 47.51 7.37
N GLY A 195 -26.49 46.94 8.25
CA GLY A 195 -26.88 45.88 9.18
C GLY A 195 -27.15 44.52 8.53
N GLN A 196 -27.05 44.42 7.20
CA GLN A 196 -27.32 43.20 6.42
C GLN A 196 -26.27 42.11 6.71
N ARG A 197 -26.72 40.85 6.69
CA ARG A 197 -25.90 39.64 6.91
C ARG A 197 -25.77 38.87 5.60
#